data_AF-A0AAD7AGS0-F1
#
_entry.id   AF-A0AAD7AGS0-F1
#
_cell.length_a   1.000
_cell.length_b   1.000
_cell.length_c   1.000
_cell.angle_alpha   90.00
_cell.angle_beta   90.00
_cell.angle_gamma   90.00
#
_symmetry.space_group_name_H-M   'P 1'
#
loop_
_entity.id
_entity.type
_entity.pdbx_description
1 polymer ?
#
loop_
_entity_poly.entity_id
_entity_poly.type
_entity_poly.pdbx_seq_one_letter_code
_entity_poly.pdbx_strand_id
1 'polypeptide(L)'
;MVAKASNRASMRCIRAVNVSSRVPSSGIIIIRPMCMGIENIPADWAILVTEAQEALTQRRSTIKKTVNKNDKSFAPDADHQNIFQLTTAIVKKTQGSVNIVLCACVALMRKVYLKHPGTNFWDKLDLRLAKIRKEADGDSKKITKVFRHILDEDQKKHGKNDTVFDETAVDAFQQGVDDLIDIGVINAATSVPTDDA
;
A
#
# COMPACT_ATOMS: atom_id res chain seq x y z
N MET A 1 -27.68 -62.25 -14.06
CA MET A 1 -27.20 -60.86 -14.12
C MET A 1 -26.33 -60.60 -12.91
N VAL A 2 -25.01 -60.64 -13.09
CA VAL A 2 -24.02 -60.48 -12.02
C VAL A 2 -23.40 -59.08 -12.18
N ALA A 3 -23.66 -58.18 -11.24
CA ALA A 3 -22.98 -56.90 -11.16
C ALA A 3 -21.73 -57.05 -10.28
N LYS A 4 -20.56 -56.88 -10.89
CA LYS A 4 -19.25 -56.97 -10.25
C LYS A 4 -18.79 -55.55 -9.94
N ALA A 5 -18.86 -55.14 -8.68
CA ALA A 5 -18.33 -53.86 -8.22
C ALA A 5 -16.87 -53.99 -7.78
N SER A 6 -16.04 -53.14 -8.37
CA SER A 6 -14.94 -52.39 -7.76
C SER A 6 -13.90 -53.13 -6.91
N ASN A 7 -12.70 -53.30 -7.48
CA ASN A 7 -11.48 -53.08 -6.69
C ASN A 7 -10.21 -52.90 -7.55
N ARG A 8 -9.30 -52.06 -7.03
CA ARG A 8 -7.85 -51.89 -7.31
C ARG A 8 -7.39 -50.73 -8.19
N ALA A 9 -6.97 -49.66 -7.52
CA ALA A 9 -5.60 -49.12 -7.54
C ALA A 9 -5.48 -48.19 -6.31
N SER A 10 -4.85 -48.57 -5.19
CA SER A 10 -3.41 -48.73 -4.93
C SER A 10 -2.58 -47.45 -5.16
N MET A 11 -2.29 -46.75 -4.06
CA MET A 11 -1.06 -46.02 -3.67
C MET A 11 -1.48 -45.01 -2.58
N ARG A 12 -1.48 -45.35 -1.28
CA ARG A 12 -0.36 -45.33 -0.32
C ARG A 12 0.59 -44.12 -0.45
N CYS A 13 0.74 -43.45 0.71
CA CYS A 13 1.78 -42.52 1.14
C CYS A 13 1.52 -41.07 0.68
N ILE A 14 1.53 -40.02 1.54
CA ILE A 14 2.32 -39.77 2.74
C ILE A 14 1.50 -38.91 3.72
N ARG A 15 1.69 -39.24 4.99
CA ARG A 15 1.26 -38.53 6.20
C ARG A 15 1.86 -37.11 6.19
N ALA A 16 1.10 -36.10 5.75
CA ALA A 16 1.48 -34.71 5.95
C ALA A 16 1.19 -34.35 7.41
N VAL A 17 2.26 -34.21 8.19
CA VAL A 17 2.21 -33.70 9.56
C VAL A 17 1.57 -32.32 9.53
N ASN A 18 0.51 -32.22 10.32
CA ASN A 18 -0.25 -31.04 10.67
C ASN A 18 0.67 -29.88 11.12
N VAL A 19 1.02 -28.97 10.20
CA VAL A 19 1.43 -27.62 10.57
C VAL A 19 0.15 -26.80 10.70
N SER A 20 -0.35 -26.74 11.93
CA SER A 20 -1.42 -25.85 12.34
C SER A 20 -0.92 -24.39 12.24
N SER A 21 -0.95 -23.80 11.05
CA SER A 21 -0.91 -22.35 10.86
C SER A 21 -2.27 -21.77 11.25
N ARG A 22 -2.54 -21.76 12.56
CA ARG A 22 -3.58 -20.91 13.15
C ARG A 22 -3.12 -19.47 12.97
N VAL A 23 -3.61 -18.82 11.93
CA VAL A 23 -3.49 -17.37 11.78
C VAL A 23 -4.39 -16.74 12.86
N PRO A 24 -3.87 -15.99 13.85
CA PRO A 24 -4.73 -15.30 14.79
C PRO A 24 -5.43 -14.13 14.07
N SER A 25 -6.76 -14.09 14.16
CA SER A 25 -7.65 -13.06 13.58
C SER A 25 -7.50 -11.66 14.22
N SER A 26 -6.32 -11.31 14.73
CA SER A 26 -6.11 -10.11 15.53
C SER A 26 -4.84 -9.36 15.12
N GLY A 27 -4.96 -8.56 14.06
CA GLY A 27 -4.52 -7.15 14.02
C GLY A 27 -3.06 -6.75 14.24
N ILE A 28 -2.13 -7.64 14.56
CA ILE A 28 -0.71 -7.34 14.70
C ILE A 28 0.04 -8.40 13.89
N ILE A 29 0.67 -7.96 12.79
CA ILE A 29 1.68 -8.78 12.11
C ILE A 29 2.86 -8.81 13.06
N ILE A 30 2.97 -9.87 13.87
CA ILE A 30 4.20 -10.17 14.59
C ILE A 30 5.17 -10.63 13.51
N ILE A 31 5.87 -9.67 12.90
CA ILE A 31 7.09 -9.98 12.16
C ILE A 31 7.97 -10.69 13.20
N ARG A 32 8.18 -12.00 13.00
CA ARG A 32 9.12 -12.76 13.82
C ARG A 32 10.39 -11.93 13.99
N PRO A 33 11.01 -11.88 15.18
CA PRO A 33 12.25 -11.14 15.36
C PRO A 33 13.21 -11.54 14.25
N MET A 34 13.51 -10.60 13.36
CA MET A 34 14.38 -10.85 12.22
C MET A 34 15.74 -11.19 12.79
N CYS A 35 16.12 -12.47 12.70
CA CYS A 35 17.47 -12.88 13.04
C CYS A 35 18.41 -12.22 12.03
N MET A 36 19.44 -11.53 12.53
CA MET A 36 20.49 -11.00 11.68
C MET A 36 21.08 -12.13 10.81
N GLY A 37 21.20 -11.90 9.51
CA GLY A 37 21.75 -12.87 8.55
C GLY A 37 20.73 -13.67 7.73
N ILE A 38 19.43 -13.40 7.85
CA ILE A 38 18.37 -14.07 7.06
C ILE A 38 18.55 -13.91 5.54
N GLU A 39 19.18 -12.81 5.11
CA GLU A 39 19.48 -12.50 3.71
C GLU A 39 20.46 -13.51 3.10
N ASN A 40 21.29 -14.13 3.92
CA ASN A 40 22.30 -15.12 3.49
C ASN A 40 21.71 -16.53 3.36
N ILE A 41 20.47 -16.75 3.79
CA ILE A 41 19.77 -18.03 3.72
C ILE A 41 18.62 -17.91 2.72
N PRO A 42 18.75 -18.42 1.49
CA PRO A 42 17.74 -18.25 0.45
C PRO A 42 16.34 -18.75 0.84
N ALA A 43 16.26 -19.80 1.65
CA ALA A 43 14.99 -20.37 2.09
C ALA A 43 14.23 -19.43 3.04
N ASP A 44 14.92 -18.84 4.01
CA ASP A 44 14.28 -17.94 4.98
C ASP A 44 13.95 -16.59 4.34
N TRP A 45 14.77 -16.12 3.39
CA TRP A 45 14.47 -14.96 2.57
C TRP A 45 13.18 -15.16 1.74
N ALA A 46 12.99 -16.33 1.14
CA ALA A 46 11.78 -16.63 0.37
C ALA A 46 10.51 -16.61 1.25
N ILE A 47 10.60 -17.11 2.49
CA ILE A 47 9.51 -17.04 3.47
C ILE A 47 9.19 -15.58 3.78
N LEU A 48 10.21 -14.77 4.06
CA LEU A 48 10.03 -13.35 4.36
C LEU A 48 9.35 -12.58 3.22
N VAL A 49 9.81 -12.80 1.98
CA VAL A 49 9.21 -12.20 0.78
C VAL A 49 7.74 -12.60 0.66
N THR A 50 7.42 -13.88 0.91
CA THR A 50 6.04 -14.39 0.85
C THR A 50 5.15 -13.71 1.90
N GLU A 51 5.58 -13.67 3.16
CA GLU A 51 4.85 -13.02 4.24
C GLU A 51 4.63 -11.51 3.97
N ALA A 52 5.65 -10.83 3.44
CA ALA A 52 5.54 -9.43 3.04
C ALA A 52 4.52 -9.24 1.90
N GLN A 53 4.56 -10.10 0.88
CA GLN A 53 3.60 -10.07 -0.24
C GLN A 53 2.16 -10.31 0.23
N GLU A 54 1.95 -11.27 1.13
CA GLU A 54 0.64 -11.57 1.70
C GLU A 54 0.12 -10.39 2.52
N ALA A 55 0.94 -9.83 3.41
CA ALA A 55 0.59 -8.66 4.21
C ALA A 55 0.18 -7.46 3.34
N LEU A 56 0.97 -7.14 2.30
CA LEU A 56 0.67 -6.06 1.36
C LEU A 56 -0.61 -6.34 0.56
N THR A 57 -0.85 -7.59 0.17
CA THR A 57 -2.08 -8.00 -0.53
C THR A 57 -3.32 -7.83 0.34
N GLN A 58 -3.27 -8.26 1.61
CA GLN A 58 -4.36 -8.07 2.56
C GLN A 58 -4.61 -6.58 2.83
N ARG A 59 -3.55 -5.77 2.89
CA ARG A 59 -3.65 -4.32 3.06
C ARG A 59 -4.34 -3.67 1.86
N ARG A 60 -3.93 -4.00 0.63
CA ARG A 60 -4.58 -3.54 -0.61
C ARG A 60 -6.07 -3.91 -0.64
N SER A 61 -6.40 -5.16 -0.29
CA SER A 61 -7.80 -5.62 -0.19
C SER A 61 -8.61 -4.79 0.82
N THR A 62 -8.02 -4.52 1.98
CA THR A 62 -8.64 -3.69 3.03
C THR A 62 -8.91 -2.27 2.54
N ILE A 63 -7.91 -1.61 1.92
CA ILE A 63 -8.06 -0.25 1.37
C ILE A 63 -9.23 -0.22 0.36
N LYS A 64 -9.25 -1.17 -0.58
CA LYS A 64 -10.30 -1.23 -1.60
C LYS A 64 -11.69 -1.38 -0.98
N LYS A 65 -11.83 -2.24 0.04
CA LYS A 65 -13.09 -2.43 0.77
C LYS A 65 -13.52 -1.17 1.53
N THR A 66 -12.58 -0.46 2.16
CA THR A 66 -12.89 0.79 2.90
C THR A 66 -13.33 1.90 1.95
N VAL A 67 -12.69 2.03 0.78
CA VAL A 67 -13.12 2.99 -0.26
C VAL A 67 -14.51 2.63 -0.78
N ASN A 68 -14.77 1.35 -1.07
CA ASN A 68 -16.07 0.87 -1.57
C ASN A 68 -17.24 1.15 -0.61
N LYS A 69 -17.03 0.97 0.69
CA LYS A 69 -18.07 1.18 1.71
C LYS A 69 -18.49 2.64 1.87
N ASN A 70 -17.63 3.58 1.49
CA ASN A 70 -17.83 5.01 1.71
C ASN A 70 -18.29 5.74 0.45
N ASP A 71 -18.69 5.02 -0.58
CA ASP A 71 -19.17 5.61 -1.82
C ASP A 71 -20.63 6.07 -1.69
N LYS A 72 -20.96 7.24 -2.26
CA LYS A 72 -22.33 7.79 -2.27
C LYS A 72 -23.31 6.93 -3.07
N SER A 73 -22.82 6.17 -4.05
CA SER A 73 -23.69 5.30 -4.84
C SER A 73 -24.09 4.01 -4.12
N PHE A 74 -23.41 3.67 -3.01
CA PHE A 74 -23.63 2.41 -2.28
C PHE A 74 -24.01 2.60 -0.81
N ALA A 75 -23.61 3.70 -0.18
CA ALA A 75 -23.96 4.01 1.21
C ALA A 75 -25.13 5.02 1.28
N PRO A 76 -26.04 4.89 2.27
CA PRO A 76 -26.99 5.95 2.58
C PRO A 76 -26.25 7.25 2.92
N ASP A 77 -26.85 8.41 2.66
CA ASP A 77 -26.22 9.74 2.91
C ASP A 77 -25.67 9.92 4.34
N ALA A 78 -26.19 9.16 5.32
CA ALA A 78 -25.76 9.18 6.71
C ALA A 78 -24.36 8.58 6.96
N ASP A 79 -23.91 7.62 6.13
CA ASP A 79 -22.63 6.91 6.31
C ASP A 79 -21.53 7.45 5.37
N HIS A 80 -21.81 8.53 4.66
CA HIS A 80 -20.89 9.07 3.68
C HIS A 80 -19.70 9.79 4.35
N GLN A 81 -18.53 9.15 4.32
CA GLN A 81 -17.33 9.72 4.93
C GLN A 81 -16.63 10.77 4.06
N ASN A 82 -16.18 11.82 4.73
CA ASN A 82 -15.22 12.79 4.24
C ASN A 82 -13.85 12.12 3.97
N ILE A 83 -13.04 12.68 3.08
CA ILE A 83 -11.68 12.17 2.77
C ILE A 83 -10.81 11.99 4.02
N PHE A 84 -10.91 12.89 5.00
CA PHE A 84 -10.13 12.77 6.24
C PHE A 84 -10.58 11.56 7.06
N GLN A 85 -11.88 11.40 7.29
CA GLN A 85 -12.44 10.25 8.02
C GLN A 85 -12.11 8.93 7.31
N LEU A 86 -12.21 8.91 5.98
CA LEU A 86 -11.84 7.75 5.16
C LEU A 86 -10.35 7.39 5.34
N THR A 87 -9.48 8.40 5.34
CA THR A 87 -8.04 8.22 5.53
C THR A 87 -7.74 7.71 6.94
N THR A 88 -8.37 8.28 7.97
CA THR A 88 -8.29 7.78 9.36
C THR A 88 -8.74 6.33 9.47
N ALA A 89 -9.82 5.94 8.79
CA ALA A 89 -10.30 4.55 8.79
C ALA A 89 -9.30 3.58 8.14
N ILE A 90 -8.59 4.01 7.10
CA ILE A 90 -7.51 3.23 6.48
C ILE A 90 -6.33 3.09 7.47
N VAL A 91 -5.92 4.19 8.09
CA VAL A 91 -4.72 4.27 8.94
C VAL A 91 -4.92 3.67 10.34
N LYS A 92 -6.16 3.50 10.82
CA LYS A 92 -6.49 2.99 12.17
C LYS A 92 -5.79 1.69 12.59
N LYS A 93 -5.42 0.83 11.64
CA LYS A 93 -4.73 -0.46 11.90
C LYS A 93 -3.22 -0.41 11.64
N THR A 94 -2.65 0.77 11.50
CA THR A 94 -1.23 1.01 11.24
C THR A 94 -0.69 2.04 12.22
N GLN A 95 0.63 2.10 12.36
CA GLN A 95 1.32 3.10 13.18
C GLN A 95 1.45 4.47 12.48
N GLY A 96 0.92 4.62 11.26
CA GLY A 96 1.00 5.88 10.51
C GLY A 96 0.11 6.98 11.08
N SER A 97 0.47 8.23 10.81
CA SER A 97 -0.37 9.41 11.07
C SER A 97 -1.12 9.83 9.80
N VAL A 98 -2.22 10.57 9.97
CA VAL A 98 -3.00 11.10 8.85
C VAL A 98 -2.42 12.45 8.43
N ASN A 99 -1.92 12.55 7.20
CA ASN A 99 -1.35 13.76 6.60
C ASN A 99 -2.15 14.16 5.35
N ILE A 100 -2.14 15.45 4.99
CA ILE A 100 -2.74 15.98 3.76
C ILE A 100 -2.25 15.26 2.49
N VAL A 101 -0.97 14.87 2.44
CA VAL A 101 -0.41 14.12 1.29
C VAL A 101 -1.09 12.75 1.18
N LEU A 102 -1.28 12.07 2.31
CA LEU A 102 -1.98 10.78 2.33
C LEU A 102 -3.45 10.95 1.94
N CYS A 103 -4.11 12.01 2.41
CA CYS A 103 -5.48 12.33 1.99
C CYS A 103 -5.58 12.58 0.48
N ALA A 104 -4.64 13.29 -0.13
CA ALA A 104 -4.62 13.51 -1.58
C ALA A 104 -4.40 12.20 -2.36
N CYS A 105 -3.54 11.30 -1.86
CA CYS A 105 -3.37 9.96 -2.43
C CYS A 105 -4.66 9.13 -2.33
N VAL A 106 -5.33 9.14 -1.18
CA VAL A 106 -6.61 8.45 -0.99
C VAL A 106 -7.71 9.06 -1.87
N ALA A 107 -7.71 10.38 -2.09
CA ALA A 107 -8.66 11.05 -2.97
C ALA A 107 -8.47 10.60 -4.43
N LEU A 108 -7.22 10.47 -4.88
CA LEU A 108 -6.91 9.88 -6.18
C LEU A 108 -7.41 8.42 -6.26
N MET A 109 -7.16 7.61 -5.24
CA MET A 109 -7.64 6.22 -5.19
C MET A 109 -9.16 6.16 -5.27
N ARG A 110 -9.88 7.01 -4.51
CA ARG A 110 -11.34 7.11 -4.57
C ARG A 110 -11.80 7.48 -5.97
N LYS A 111 -11.24 8.54 -6.56
CA LYS A 111 -11.56 8.98 -7.93
C LYS A 111 -11.37 7.89 -8.99
N VAL A 112 -10.28 7.13 -8.91
CA VAL A 112 -10.02 6.01 -9.83
C VAL A 112 -10.99 4.86 -9.58
N TYR A 113 -11.26 4.54 -8.31
CA TYR A 113 -12.17 3.47 -7.94
C TYR A 113 -13.59 3.74 -8.43
N LEU A 114 -14.10 4.96 -8.27
CA LEU A 114 -15.41 5.38 -8.75
C LEU A 114 -15.57 5.22 -10.27
N LYS A 115 -14.50 5.44 -11.02
CA LYS A 115 -14.52 5.30 -12.48
C LYS A 115 -14.32 3.85 -12.94
N HIS A 116 -13.53 3.08 -12.20
CA HIS A 116 -13.12 1.72 -12.57
C HIS A 116 -13.15 0.79 -11.35
N PRO A 117 -14.35 0.44 -10.85
CA PRO A 117 -14.47 -0.54 -9.78
C PRO A 117 -14.07 -1.92 -10.32
N GLY A 118 -13.44 -2.75 -9.47
CA GLY A 118 -13.18 -4.16 -9.79
C GLY A 118 -11.75 -4.64 -9.60
N THR A 119 -11.34 -5.59 -10.45
CA THR A 119 -10.03 -6.26 -10.42
C THR A 119 -8.91 -5.37 -10.98
N ASN A 120 -9.19 -4.62 -12.05
CA ASN A 120 -8.21 -3.80 -12.77
C ASN A 120 -7.99 -2.43 -12.11
N PHE A 121 -8.56 -2.20 -10.91
CA PHE A 121 -8.47 -0.94 -10.18
C PHE A 121 -7.01 -0.47 -10.02
N TRP A 122 -6.14 -1.39 -9.60
CA TRP A 122 -4.74 -1.06 -9.35
C TRP A 122 -3.99 -0.71 -10.62
N ASP A 123 -4.20 -1.45 -11.71
CA ASP A 123 -3.57 -1.15 -13.00
C ASP A 123 -4.00 0.23 -13.53
N LYS A 124 -5.28 0.59 -13.31
CA LYS A 124 -5.79 1.92 -13.68
C LYS A 124 -5.24 3.03 -12.78
N LEU A 125 -5.01 2.75 -11.50
CA LEU A 125 -4.36 3.69 -10.59
C LEU A 125 -2.91 3.93 -11.03
N ASP A 126 -2.17 2.87 -11.34
CA ASP A 126 -0.79 2.95 -11.81
C ASP A 126 -0.68 3.70 -13.13
N LEU A 127 -1.58 3.42 -14.08
CA LEU A 127 -1.66 4.16 -15.34
C LEU A 127 -1.96 5.64 -15.11
N ARG A 128 -2.83 5.96 -14.14
CA ARG A 128 -3.14 7.35 -13.80
C ARG A 128 -1.95 8.05 -13.17
N LEU A 129 -1.21 7.38 -12.27
CA LEU A 129 0.02 7.91 -11.67
C LEU A 129 1.11 8.12 -12.71
N ALA A 130 1.30 7.15 -13.63
CA ALA A 130 2.23 7.28 -14.74
C ALA A 130 1.89 8.48 -15.64
N LYS A 131 0.60 8.70 -15.91
CA LYS A 131 0.14 9.88 -16.67
C LYS A 131 0.45 11.18 -15.94
N ILE A 132 0.19 11.27 -14.63
CA ILE A 132 0.51 12.47 -13.83
C ILE A 132 2.02 12.76 -13.86
N ARG A 133 2.85 11.73 -13.70
CA ARG A 133 4.32 11.88 -13.76
C ARG A 133 4.79 12.35 -15.14
N LYS A 134 4.23 11.77 -16.21
CA LYS A 134 4.56 12.16 -17.58
C LYS A 134 4.15 13.60 -17.89
N GLU A 135 2.97 14.03 -17.44
CA GLU A 135 2.50 15.41 -17.60
C GLU A 135 3.29 16.42 -16.78
N ALA A 136 3.84 15.99 -15.65
CA ALA A 136 4.68 16.83 -14.80
C ALA A 136 6.11 16.99 -15.32
N ASP A 137 6.60 16.07 -16.17
CA ASP A 137 7.97 16.08 -16.70
C ASP A 137 9.03 16.14 -15.58
N GLY A 138 8.81 15.38 -14.50
CA GLY A 138 9.68 15.37 -13.32
C GLY A 138 9.54 16.55 -12.37
N ASP A 139 8.74 17.57 -12.69
CA ASP A 139 8.54 18.74 -11.82
C ASP A 139 7.62 18.42 -10.63
N SER A 140 8.21 18.40 -9.42
CA SER A 140 7.51 18.13 -8.17
C SER A 140 6.38 19.13 -7.89
N LYS A 141 6.51 20.39 -8.28
CA LYS A 141 5.48 21.42 -8.05
C LYS A 141 4.23 21.15 -8.88
N LYS A 142 4.40 20.67 -10.12
CA LYS A 142 3.28 20.27 -10.98
C LYS A 142 2.55 19.05 -10.42
N ILE A 143 3.29 18.05 -9.94
CA ILE A 143 2.69 16.87 -9.28
C ILE A 143 1.85 17.32 -8.08
N THR A 144 2.42 18.13 -7.18
CA THR A 144 1.71 18.67 -6.01
C THR A 144 0.47 19.46 -6.42
N LYS A 145 0.54 20.27 -7.48
CA LYS A 145 -0.62 21.02 -8.00
C LYS A 145 -1.75 20.09 -8.47
N VAL A 146 -1.41 19.00 -9.16
CA VAL A 146 -2.40 18.00 -9.60
C VAL A 146 -3.05 17.30 -8.42
N PHE A 147 -2.27 16.88 -7.42
CA PHE A 147 -2.80 16.23 -6.21
C PHE A 147 -3.67 17.17 -5.37
N ARG A 148 -3.28 18.44 -5.23
CA ARG A 148 -4.11 19.48 -4.59
C ARG A 148 -5.45 19.63 -5.32
N HIS A 149 -5.42 19.72 -6.65
CA HIS A 149 -6.64 19.83 -7.44
C HIS A 149 -7.56 18.60 -7.26
N ILE A 150 -7.00 17.39 -7.23
CA ILE A 150 -7.75 16.16 -6.98
C ILE A 150 -8.38 16.17 -5.59
N LEU A 151 -7.64 16.61 -4.57
CA LEU A 151 -8.14 16.71 -3.20
C LEU A 151 -9.28 17.74 -3.10
N ASP A 152 -9.13 18.91 -3.73
CA ASP A 152 -10.16 19.94 -3.76
C ASP A 152 -11.45 19.45 -4.44
N GLU A 153 -11.33 18.70 -5.54
CA GLU A 153 -12.48 18.09 -6.21
C GLU A 153 -13.20 17.06 -5.31
N ASP A 154 -12.45 16.25 -4.57
CA ASP A 154 -13.02 15.27 -3.63
C ASP A 154 -13.75 16.00 -2.50
N GLN A 155 -13.12 17.01 -1.89
CA GLN A 155 -13.71 17.81 -0.83
C GLN A 155 -14.97 18.54 -1.29
N LYS A 156 -15.01 19.06 -2.52
CA LYS A 156 -16.23 19.68 -3.08
C LYS A 156 -17.38 18.68 -3.22
N LYS A 157 -17.10 17.42 -3.53
CA LYS A 157 -18.11 16.38 -3.72
C LYS A 157 -18.57 15.74 -2.42
N HIS A 158 -17.66 15.58 -1.47
CA HIS A 158 -17.82 14.74 -0.28
C HIS A 158 -17.80 15.55 1.03
N GLY A 159 -17.67 16.88 0.94
CA GLY A 159 -17.56 17.80 2.07
C GLY A 159 -16.11 18.11 2.43
N LYS A 160 -15.88 19.24 3.09
CA LYS A 160 -14.58 19.61 3.67
C LYS A 160 -14.63 19.35 5.18
N ASN A 161 -13.54 18.84 5.74
CA ASN A 161 -13.38 18.73 7.18
C ASN A 161 -12.58 19.94 7.66
N ASP A 162 -12.97 20.53 8.79
CA ASP A 162 -12.31 21.71 9.38
C ASP A 162 -11.08 21.35 10.22
N THR A 163 -10.70 20.07 10.25
CA THR A 163 -9.52 19.58 10.96
C THR A 163 -8.24 20.13 10.34
N VAL A 164 -7.49 20.91 11.13
CA VAL A 164 -6.15 21.39 10.81
C VAL A 164 -5.19 20.19 10.82
N PHE A 165 -4.52 19.95 9.71
CA PHE A 165 -3.44 18.97 9.64
C PHE A 165 -2.21 19.59 10.28
N ASP A 166 -1.54 18.87 11.16
CA ASP A 166 -0.21 19.25 11.60
C ASP A 166 0.79 18.92 10.48
N GLU A 167 1.05 19.91 9.62
CA GLU A 167 2.01 19.80 8.51
C GLU A 167 3.47 19.69 9.01
N THR A 168 3.74 19.88 10.31
CA THR A 168 5.10 19.87 10.86
C THR A 168 5.63 18.48 11.25
N ALA A 169 4.78 17.45 11.23
CA ALA A 169 5.22 16.07 11.44
C ALA A 169 5.75 15.45 10.14
N VAL A 170 6.89 15.94 9.64
CA VAL A 170 7.75 15.15 8.76
C VAL A 170 8.27 14.02 9.62
N ASP A 171 7.84 12.79 9.31
CA ASP A 171 8.22 11.59 10.07
C ASP A 171 9.76 11.53 10.13
N ALA A 172 10.34 11.35 11.32
CA ALA A 172 11.80 11.38 11.52
C ALA A 172 12.54 10.39 10.59
N PHE A 173 11.82 9.36 10.14
CA PHE A 173 12.25 8.43 9.12
C PHE A 173 12.46 9.08 7.74
N GLN A 174 11.52 9.92 7.27
CA GLN A 174 11.64 10.59 5.97
C GLN A 174 12.80 11.58 5.97
N GLN A 175 12.97 12.34 7.06
CA GLN A 175 14.13 13.21 7.24
C GLN A 175 15.43 12.41 7.18
N GLY A 176 15.51 11.26 7.86
CA GLY A 176 16.69 10.39 7.81
C GLY A 176 16.98 9.78 6.43
N VAL A 177 15.95 9.48 5.65
CA VAL A 177 16.11 9.00 4.25
C VAL A 177 16.59 10.13 3.34
N ASP A 178 16.00 11.32 3.47
CA ASP A 178 16.37 12.49 2.67
C ASP A 178 17.82 12.93 2.99
N ASP A 179 18.21 12.94 4.27
CA ASP A 179 19.58 13.24 4.71
C ASP A 179 20.59 12.23 4.15
N LEU A 180 20.24 10.94 4.07
CA LEU A 180 21.11 9.90 3.51
C LEU A 180 21.32 10.06 2.01
N ILE A 181 20.29 10.45 1.27
CA ILE A 181 20.37 10.71 -0.17
C ILE A 181 21.26 11.91 -0.43
N ASP A 182 21.12 12.98 0.36
CA ASP A 182 21.96 14.18 0.25
C ASP A 182 23.44 13.88 0.53
N ILE A 183 23.74 13.05 1.55
CA ILE A 183 25.12 12.58 1.82
C ILE A 183 25.67 11.74 0.65
N GLY A 184 24.84 10.87 0.06
CA GLY A 184 25.22 10.05 -1.09
C GLY A 184 25.57 10.89 -2.33
N VAL A 185 24.85 12.00 -2.55
CA VAL A 185 25.13 12.94 -3.65
C VAL A 185 26.43 13.72 -3.42
N ILE A 186 26.74 14.10 -2.18
CA ILE A 186 28.00 14.79 -1.83
C ILE A 186 29.21 13.89 -2.10
N ASN A 187 29.14 12.60 -1.76
CA ASN A 187 30.23 11.64 -1.99
C ASN A 187 30.43 11.29 -3.47
N ALA A 188 29.40 11.42 -4.31
CA ALA A 188 29.51 11.26 -5.75
C ALA A 188 30.17 12.47 -6.45
N ALA A 189 30.10 13.66 -5.84
CA ALA A 189 30.69 14.89 -6.39
C ALA A 189 32.18 15.06 -6.07
N THR A 190 32.71 14.38 -5.05
CA THR A 190 34.11 14.50 -4.60
C THR A 190 35.08 13.51 -5.23
N SER A 191 34.62 12.62 -6.12
CA SER A 191 35.45 11.62 -6.82
C SER A 191 35.82 12.01 -8.27
N VAL A 192 35.84 13.30 -8.60
CA VAL A 192 36.45 13.76 -9.87
C VAL A 192 37.97 13.55 -9.76
N PRO A 193 38.59 12.69 -10.60
CA PRO A 193 40.04 12.50 -10.59
C PRO A 193 40.70 13.77 -11.12
N THR A 194 41.60 14.34 -10.32
CA THR A 194 42.60 15.28 -10.84
C THR A 194 43.71 14.46 -11.48
N ASP A 195 43.47 14.03 -12.72
CA ASP A 195 44.57 13.85 -13.67
C ASP A 195 45.01 15.25 -14.09
N ASP A 196 46.24 15.65 -13.75
CA ASP A 196 47.17 16.28 -14.69
C ASP A 196 48.46 16.78 -14.01
N ALA A 197 49.57 16.48 -14.72
CA ALA A 197 50.96 16.95 -14.63
C ALA A 197 51.93 16.29 -13.64
#